data_AF-A0A0S2SGK1-F1
#
_entry.id   AF-A0A0S2SGK1-F1
#
_cell.length_a   1.000
_cell.length_b   1.000
_cell.length_c   1.000
_cell.angle_alpha   90.00
_cell.angle_beta   90.00
_cell.angle_gamma   90.00
#
_symmetry.space_group_name_H-M   'P 1'
#
loop_
_entity.id
_entity.type
_entity.pdbx_description
1 polymer ?
#
loop_
_entity_poly.entity_id
_entity_poly.type
_entity_poly.pdbx_seq_one_letter_code
_entity_poly.pdbx_strand_id
1 'polypeptide(L)' 'MFNNRLKGELELTRSELTRQKAFIEALNQSMASITFTPQGEVVDANALFLKTVGYTLPRLAP' A
#
# COMPACT_ATOMS: atom_id res chain seq x y z
N MET A 1 -27.31 -17.01 -18.08
CA MET A 1 -25.99 -17.11 -18.77
C MET A 1 -25.19 -15.80 -18.76
N PHE A 2 -25.78 -14.61 -18.64
CA PHE A 2 -25.04 -13.33 -18.63
C PHE A 2 -24.44 -12.97 -17.24
N ASN A 3 -25.21 -13.22 -16.17
CA ASN A 3 -24.84 -12.84 -14.79
C ASN A 3 -23.65 -13.65 -14.22
N ASN A 4 -23.59 -14.97 -14.50
CA ASN A 4 -22.48 -15.80 -14.04
C ASN A 4 -21.13 -15.44 -14.68
N ARG A 5 -21.13 -14.91 -15.91
CA ARG A 5 -19.89 -14.54 -16.60
C ARG A 5 -19.30 -13.24 -16.03
N LEU A 6 -20.16 -12.24 -15.77
CA LEU A 6 -19.80 -11.01 -15.07
C LEU A 6 -19.28 -11.28 -13.65
N LYS A 7 -19.92 -12.18 -12.90
CA LYS A 7 -19.42 -12.61 -11.59
C LYS A 7 -18.04 -13.26 -11.69
N GLY A 8 -17.83 -14.12 -12.68
CA GLY A 8 -16.52 -14.75 -12.92
C GLY A 8 -15.41 -13.73 -13.20
N GLU A 9 -15.64 -12.76 -14.08
CA GLU A 9 -14.67 -11.69 -14.37
C GLU A 9 -14.39 -10.79 -13.15
N LEU A 10 -15.42 -10.45 -12.39
CA LEU A 10 -15.27 -9.65 -11.17
C LEU A 10 -14.39 -10.37 -10.13
N GLU A 11 -14.58 -11.68 -9.98
CA GLU A 11 -13.83 -12.50 -9.04
C GLU A 11 -12.37 -12.65 -9.45
N LEU A 12 -12.10 -12.84 -10.75
CA LEU A 12 -10.73 -12.85 -11.30
C LEU A 12 -10.02 -11.52 -11.07
N THR A 13 -10.66 -10.41 -11.43
CA THR A 13 -10.11 -9.06 -11.26
C THR A 13 -9.82 -8.77 -9.79
N ARG A 14 -10.73 -9.17 -8.89
CA ARG A 14 -10.56 -8.98 -7.44
C ARG A 14 -9.43 -9.84 -6.88
N SER A 15 -9.27 -11.07 -7.36
CA SER A 15 -8.16 -11.95 -6.99
C SER A 15 -6.81 -11.34 -7.40
N GLU A 16 -6.73 -10.81 -8.62
CA GLU A 16 -5.52 -10.17 -9.13
C GLU A 16 -5.16 -8.90 -8.33
N LEU A 17 -6.15 -8.06 -8.03
CA LEU A 17 -5.96 -6.89 -7.17
C LEU A 17 -5.47 -7.29 -5.78
N THR A 18 -6.04 -8.35 -5.20
CA THR A 18 -5.63 -8.85 -3.88
C THR A 18 -4.18 -9.34 -3.91
N ARG A 19 -3.77 -10.04 -4.98
CA ARG A 19 -2.39 -10.50 -5.16
C ARG A 19 -1.41 -9.34 -5.28
N GLN A 20 -1.75 -8.31 -6.06
CA GLN A 20 -0.91 -7.12 -6.20
C GLN A 20 -0.77 -6.37 -4.87
N LYS A 21 -1.87 -6.21 -4.12
CA LYS A 21 -1.84 -5.60 -2.79
C LYS A 21 -0.97 -6.38 -1.82
N ALA A 22 -1.11 -7.70 -1.76
CA ALA A 22 -0.29 -8.55 -0.89
C ALA A 22 1.20 -8.46 -1.23
N PHE A 23 1.54 -8.38 -2.53
CA PHE A 23 2.93 -8.18 -2.96
C PHE A 23 3.49 -6.82 -2.54
N ILE A 24 2.73 -5.74 -2.76
CA ILE A 24 3.11 -4.39 -2.33
C ILE A 24 3.27 -4.34 -0.80
N GLU A 25 2.37 -4.99 -0.07
CA GLU A 25 2.43 -5.08 1.38
C GLU A 25 3.68 -5.84 1.86
N ALA A 26 4.02 -6.97 1.23
CA ALA A 26 5.24 -7.71 1.53
C ALA A 26 6.51 -6.89 1.23
N LEU A 27 6.52 -6.10 0.16
CA LEU A 27 7.60 -5.16 -0.13
C LEU A 27 7.67 -4.04 0.92
N ASN A 28 6.53 -3.47 1.30
CA ASN A 28 6.44 -2.46 2.35
C ASN A 28 6.89 -3.00 3.73
N GLN A 29 6.76 -4.29 3.98
CA GLN A 29 7.23 -4.93 5.22
C GLN A 29 8.70 -5.34 5.19
N SER A 30 9.35 -5.36 4.03
CA SER A 30 10.75 -5.78 3.89
C SER A 30 11.72 -4.64 3.57
N MET A 31 11.21 -3.51 3.08
CA MET A 31 12.01 -2.35 2.70
C MET A 31 11.53 -1.10 3.42
N ALA A 32 12.44 -0.17 3.75
CA ALA A 32 12.07 1.16 4.22
C ALA A 32 11.56 1.99 3.03
N SER A 33 10.30 2.43 3.08
CA SER A 33 9.66 3.22 2.03
C SER A 33 9.04 4.50 2.59
N ILE A 34 9.18 5.59 1.84
CA ILE A 34 8.58 6.89 2.13
C ILE A 34 8.03 7.49 0.83
N THR A 35 6.84 8.06 0.90
CA THR A 35 6.15 8.72 -0.21
C THR A 35 6.00 10.19 0.11
N PHE A 36 6.35 11.04 -0.85
CA PHE A 36 6.20 12.49 -0.75
C PHE A 36 5.21 13.00 -1.80
N THR A 37 4.53 14.11 -1.51
CA THR A 37 3.83 14.90 -2.52
C THR A 37 4.84 15.54 -3.47
N PRO A 38 4.43 15.94 -4.68
CA PRO A 38 5.28 16.75 -5.57
C PRO A 38 5.77 18.07 -4.93
N GLN A 39 5.08 18.54 -3.89
CA GLN A 39 5.42 19.73 -3.10
C GLN A 39 6.42 19.43 -1.96
N GLY A 40 6.78 18.15 -1.77
CA GLY A 40 7.77 17.71 -0.78
C GLY A 40 7.21 17.35 0.59
N GLU A 41 5.89 17.26 0.75
CA GLU A 41 5.26 16.85 2.01
C GLU A 41 5.22 15.33 2.14
N VAL A 42 5.52 14.81 3.33
CA VAL A 42 5.45 13.35 3.57
C VAL A 42 3.98 12.91 3.56
N VAL A 43 3.61 12.04 2.63
CA VAL A 43 2.27 11.46 2.52
C VAL A 43 2.18 10.17 3.33
N ASP A 44 3.20 9.33 3.24
CA ASP A 44 3.23 8.04 3.91
C ASP A 44 4.68 7.61 4.17
N ALA A 45 4.91 6.90 5.26
CA ALA A 45 6.19 6.32 5.61
C ALA A 45 5.94 5.01 6.35
N ASN A 46 6.51 3.91 5.84
CA ASN A 46 6.24 2.61 6.43
C ASN A 46 7.00 2.41 7.76
N ALA A 47 6.55 1.43 8.54
CA ALA A 47 7.11 1.15 9.86
C ALA A 47 8.62 0.85 9.84
N LEU A 48 9.14 0.24 8.76
CA LEU A 48 10.58 0.04 8.61
C LEU A 48 11.33 1.34 8.40
N PHE A 49 10.81 2.26 7.60
CA PHE A 49 11.40 3.58 7.43
C PHE A 49 11.48 4.32 8.77
N LEU A 50 10.37 4.38 9.50
CA LEU A 50 10.31 5.00 10.82
C LEU A 50 11.32 4.40 11.81
N LYS A 51 11.39 3.06 11.84
CA LYS A 51 12.33 2.33 12.69
C LYS A 51 13.79 2.54 12.28
N THR A 52 14.08 2.66 10.99
CA THR A 52 15.45 2.78 10.45
C THR A 52 15.99 4.19 10.63
N VAL A 53 15.17 5.21 10.41
CA VAL A 53 15.57 6.62 10.53
C VAL A 53 15.44 7.10 12.00
N GLY A 54 14.86 6.28 12.89
CA GLY A 54 14.71 6.61 14.31
C GLY A 54 13.60 7.62 14.61
N TYR A 55 12.77 7.93 13.62
CA TYR A 55 11.59 8.77 13.79
C TYR A 55 10.40 7.86 14.12
N THR A 56 9.90 7.92 15.35
CA THR A 56 8.51 7.55 15.62
C THR A 56 7.59 8.54 14.87
N LEU A 57 6.34 8.16 14.61
CA LEU A 57 5.35 9.00 13.93
C LEU A 57 4.50 9.89 14.90
N PRO A 58 5.02 10.72 15.84
CA PRO A 58 4.16 11.56 16.67
C PRO A 58 4.16 13.02 16.24
N ARG A 59 4.14 13.34 14.93
CA ARG A 59 4.01 14.76 14.51
C ARG A 59 3.50 15.00 13.09
N LEU A 60 2.30 14.55 12.78
CA LEU A 60 1.49 15.16 11.71
C LEU A 60 0.11 15.50 12.31
N ALA A 61 0.06 16.62 13.03
CA ALA A 61 -1.15 17.36 13.45
C ALA A 61 -0.67 18.71 14.03
N PRO A 62 -1.44 19.81 13.94
CA PRO A 62 -2.87 19.92 13.66
C PRO A 62 -3.27 20.01 12.18
#